data_AF-A0A6M0CNI3-F1
#
_entry.id   AF-A0A6M0CNI3-F1
#
_cell.length_a   1.000
_cell.length_b   1.000
_cell.length_c   1.000
_cell.angle_alpha   90.00
_cell.angle_beta   90.00
_cell.angle_gamma   90.00
#
_symmetry.space_group_name_H-M   'P 1'
#
loop_
_entity.id
_entity.type
_entity.pdbx_description
1 polymer ?
#
loop_
_entity_poly.entity_id
_entity_poly.type
_entity_poly.pdbx_seq_one_letter_code
_entity_poly.pdbx_strand_id
1 'polypeptide(L)'
;MKKFALFLVFGFSFCSITISQEVSCEDLQEFIEDNGYRKSTLSSYTLDSSWLHKVTAYSYDYKIYVVAEIKKNEYSFSTKTYIFCGIPSQNWSNFQYGSYRESDSYGKRFHKYIMDYLCNCY
;
A
#
# COMPACT_ATOMS: atom_id res chain seq x y z
N MET A 1 -29.30 15.77 -59.36
CA MET A 1 -29.41 14.50 -58.61
C MET A 1 -28.19 14.38 -57.70
N LYS A 2 -28.37 14.60 -56.39
CA LYS A 2 -27.29 14.68 -55.39
C LYS A 2 -26.88 13.26 -54.99
N LYS A 3 -25.62 12.89 -55.24
CA LYS A 3 -25.02 11.64 -54.73
C LYS A 3 -24.51 11.92 -53.32
N PHE A 4 -25.14 11.32 -52.31
CA PHE A 4 -24.68 11.35 -50.92
C PHE A 4 -23.67 10.22 -50.73
N ALA A 5 -22.39 10.56 -50.57
CA ALA A 5 -21.36 9.61 -50.16
C ALA A 5 -21.34 9.55 -48.63
N LEU A 6 -21.68 8.38 -48.07
CA LEU A 6 -21.73 8.14 -46.64
C LEU A 6 -20.37 7.57 -46.20
N PHE A 7 -19.50 8.42 -45.65
CA PHE A 7 -18.20 8.01 -45.11
C PHE A 7 -18.39 7.45 -43.69
N LEU A 8 -18.34 6.12 -43.57
CA LEU A 8 -18.25 5.40 -42.30
C LEU A 8 -16.83 5.57 -41.74
N VAL A 9 -16.66 6.49 -40.79
CA VAL A 9 -15.42 6.64 -40.03
C VAL A 9 -15.43 5.60 -38.91
N PHE A 10 -14.80 4.45 -39.16
CA PHE A 10 -14.48 3.47 -38.14
C PHE A 10 -13.38 4.07 -37.24
N GLY A 11 -13.77 4.55 -36.06
CA GLY A 11 -12.85 5.02 -35.04
C GLY A 11 -12.03 3.84 -34.51
N PHE A 12 -10.84 3.63 -35.05
CA PHE A 12 -9.82 2.78 -34.44
C PHE A 12 -9.40 3.44 -33.13
N SER A 13 -9.96 2.96 -32.03
CA SER A 13 -9.53 3.32 -30.69
C SER A 13 -8.13 2.75 -30.48
N PHE A 14 -7.11 3.60 -30.61
CA PHE A 14 -5.74 3.25 -30.24
C PHE A 14 -5.71 3.03 -28.72
N CYS A 15 -5.69 1.77 -28.29
CA CYS A 15 -5.30 1.42 -26.93
C CYS A 15 -3.82 1.76 -26.76
N SER A 16 -3.52 2.90 -26.14
CA SER A 16 -2.19 3.21 -25.67
C SER A 16 -1.80 2.20 -24.60
N ILE A 17 -0.82 1.34 -24.90
CA ILE A 17 -0.21 0.46 -23.91
C ILE A 17 0.68 1.35 -23.03
N THR A 18 0.20 1.71 -21.84
CA THR A 18 0.99 2.45 -20.87
C THR A 18 2.04 1.50 -20.28
N ILE A 19 3.31 1.70 -20.65
CA ILE A 19 4.44 1.05 -19.99
C ILE A 19 4.67 1.83 -18.70
N SER A 20 4.24 1.27 -17.56
CA SER A 20 4.59 1.82 -16.25
C SER A 20 6.10 1.66 -16.07
N GLN A 21 6.80 2.77 -15.80
CA GLN A 21 8.19 2.68 -15.33
C GLN A 21 8.19 1.92 -14.00
N GLU A 22 9.12 1.00 -13.83
CA GLU A 22 9.35 0.35 -12.54
C GLU A 22 9.88 1.42 -11.57
N VAL A 23 9.34 1.49 -10.36
CA VAL A 23 9.74 2.44 -9.31
C VAL A 23 10.43 1.65 -8.21
N SER A 24 11.55 2.18 -7.69
CA SER A 24 12.23 1.54 -6.56
C SER A 24 11.38 1.66 -5.30
N CYS A 25 11.48 0.68 -4.40
CA CYS A 25 10.72 0.77 -3.14
C CYS A 25 11.15 1.97 -2.29
N GLU A 26 12.41 2.40 -2.41
CA GLU A 26 12.99 3.54 -1.71
C GLU A 26 12.40 4.86 -2.22
N ASP A 27 12.40 5.08 -3.54
CA ASP A 27 11.82 6.29 -4.15
C ASP A 27 10.31 6.39 -3.87
N LEU A 28 9.59 5.25 -3.93
CA LEU A 28 8.17 5.23 -3.62
C LEU A 28 7.91 5.56 -2.14
N GLN A 29 8.74 5.04 -1.24
CA GLN A 29 8.64 5.35 0.17
C GLN A 29 8.89 6.83 0.42
N GLU A 30 10.00 7.39 -0.07
CA GLU A 30 10.34 8.81 0.08
C GLU A 30 9.23 9.71 -0.47
N PHE A 31 8.73 9.40 -1.67
CA PHE A 31 7.63 10.14 -2.28
C PHE A 31 6.38 10.17 -1.39
N ILE A 32 5.98 9.02 -0.83
CA ILE A 32 4.80 8.92 0.04
C ILE A 32 5.03 9.61 1.39
N GLU A 33 6.25 9.54 1.94
CA GLU A 33 6.60 10.22 3.19
C GLU A 33 6.59 11.75 3.05
N ASP A 34 7.05 12.25 1.90
CA ASP A 34 7.14 13.70 1.61
C ASP A 34 5.80 14.31 1.18
N ASN A 35 5.02 13.59 0.38
CA ASN A 35 3.81 14.11 -0.25
C ASN A 35 2.52 13.60 0.40
N GLY A 36 2.58 12.51 1.16
CA GLY A 36 1.43 11.89 1.81
C GLY A 36 1.08 12.51 3.15
N TYR A 37 -0.21 12.48 3.51
CA TYR A 37 -0.68 12.86 4.84
C TYR A 37 -0.48 11.70 5.83
N ARG A 38 0.40 11.85 6.82
CA ARG A 38 0.60 10.84 7.87
C ARG A 38 -0.66 10.69 8.73
N LYS A 39 -1.28 9.50 8.70
CA LYS A 39 -2.50 9.19 9.47
C LYS A 39 -2.17 8.78 10.90
N SER A 40 -1.20 7.89 11.08
CA SER A 40 -0.86 7.31 12.39
C SER A 40 0.44 6.53 12.35
N THR A 41 1.08 6.37 13.51
CA THR A 41 2.25 5.53 13.72
C THR A 41 2.03 4.64 14.94
N LEU A 42 2.31 3.35 14.81
CA LEU A 42 2.35 2.37 15.89
C LEU A 42 3.79 1.91 16.07
N SER A 43 4.34 2.10 17.27
CA SER A 43 5.71 1.68 17.61
C SER A 43 5.72 0.29 18.24
N SER A 44 6.92 -0.28 18.40
CA SER A 44 7.15 -1.62 18.94
C SER A 44 6.45 -1.85 20.29
N TYR A 45 6.44 -0.83 21.15
CA TYR A 45 5.77 -0.89 22.45
C TYR A 45 4.26 -1.13 22.33
N THR A 46 3.61 -0.50 21.35
CA THR A 46 2.16 -0.70 21.10
C THR A 46 1.92 -2.00 20.34
N LEU A 47 2.80 -2.33 19.40
CA LEU A 47 2.65 -3.49 18.53
C LEU A 47 2.83 -4.82 19.26
N ASP A 48 3.66 -4.85 20.31
CA ASP A 48 3.97 -6.05 21.11
C ASP A 48 4.17 -7.31 20.22
N SER A 49 5.05 -7.16 19.23
CA SER A 49 5.30 -8.17 18.21
C SER A 49 6.78 -8.51 18.14
N SER A 50 7.10 -9.80 18.05
CA SER A 50 8.46 -10.30 17.95
C SER A 50 9.16 -9.89 16.65
N TRP A 51 8.40 -9.60 15.59
CA TRP A 51 8.95 -9.31 14.26
C TRP A 51 8.50 -7.95 13.68
N LEU A 52 7.34 -7.43 14.08
CA LEU A 52 6.81 -6.16 13.57
C LEU A 52 7.25 -5.01 14.48
N HIS A 53 8.21 -4.20 14.04
CA HIS A 53 8.86 -3.19 14.88
C HIS A 53 8.13 -1.85 14.88
N LYS A 54 7.70 -1.37 13.72
CA LYS A 54 7.02 -0.08 13.58
C LYS A 54 6.15 -0.09 12.34
N VAL A 55 4.99 0.57 12.41
CA VAL A 55 4.05 0.70 11.29
C VAL A 55 3.59 2.15 11.21
N THR A 56 3.79 2.79 10.08
CA THR A 56 3.30 4.14 9.81
C THR A 56 2.37 4.12 8.60
N ALA A 57 1.19 4.72 8.75
CA ALA A 57 0.21 4.84 7.67
C ALA A 57 0.18 6.27 7.13
N TYR A 58 0.13 6.38 5.80
CA TYR A 58 0.00 7.62 5.04
C TYR A 58 -1.22 7.56 4.14
N SER A 59 -1.83 8.71 3.89
CA SER A 59 -2.89 8.89 2.90
C SER A 59 -2.36 9.72 1.75
N TYR A 60 -2.44 9.20 0.52
CA TYR A 60 -2.10 9.94 -0.68
C TYR A 60 -3.05 9.52 -1.80
N ASP A 61 -3.60 10.47 -2.58
CA ASP A 61 -4.55 10.21 -3.67
C ASP A 61 -5.68 9.23 -3.28
N TYR A 62 -6.33 9.49 -2.14
CA TYR A 62 -7.40 8.65 -1.56
C TYR A 62 -7.04 7.18 -1.28
N LYS A 63 -5.76 6.82 -1.37
CA LYS A 63 -5.23 5.49 -1.04
C LYS A 63 -4.47 5.55 0.28
N ILE A 64 -4.47 4.42 0.98
CA ILE A 64 -3.66 4.25 2.19
C ILE A 64 -2.40 3.47 1.81
N TYR A 65 -1.27 4.01 2.25
CA TYR A 65 0.04 3.40 2.15
C TYR A 65 0.52 3.09 3.57
N VAL A 66 1.16 1.95 3.75
CA VAL A 66 1.75 1.57 5.04
C VAL A 66 3.23 1.30 4.84
N VAL A 67 4.05 2.01 5.61
CA VAL A 67 5.49 1.76 5.74
C VAL A 67 5.70 0.98 7.03
N ALA A 68 6.20 -0.25 6.92
CA ALA A 68 6.44 -1.13 8.04
C ALA A 68 7.93 -1.47 8.18
N GLU A 69 8.46 -1.29 9.38
CA GLU A 69 9.79 -1.74 9.75
C GLU A 69 9.68 -3.13 10.38
N ILE A 70 10.30 -4.13 9.75
CA ILE A 70 10.21 -5.53 10.11
C ILE A 70 11.60 -6.06 10.51
N LYS A 71 11.67 -6.73 11.65
CA LYS A 71 12.88 -7.40 12.11
C LYS A 71 13.09 -8.70 11.32
N LYS A 72 14.36 -9.06 11.08
CA LYS A 72 14.70 -10.35 10.47
C LYS A 72 14.32 -11.56 11.36
N ASN A 73 14.41 -11.38 12.67
CA ASN A 73 13.98 -12.33 13.70
C ASN A 73 13.82 -11.59 15.04
N GLU A 74 13.36 -12.30 16.08
CA GLU A 74 13.06 -11.71 17.39
C GLU A 74 14.29 -11.11 18.11
N TYR A 75 15.49 -11.64 17.86
CA TYR A 75 16.75 -11.19 18.45
C TYR A 75 17.46 -10.12 17.62
N SER A 76 16.89 -9.73 16.48
CA SER A 76 17.54 -8.79 15.57
C SER A 76 17.41 -7.36 16.08
N PHE A 77 18.54 -6.66 16.13
CA PHE A 77 18.61 -5.23 16.41
C PHE A 77 18.41 -4.38 15.15
N SER A 78 18.40 -4.99 13.97
CA SER A 78 18.15 -4.31 12.70
C SER A 78 16.77 -4.62 12.16
N THR A 79 16.19 -3.65 11.46
CA THR A 79 14.94 -3.76 10.74
C THR A 79 15.18 -3.57 9.25
N LYS A 80 14.30 -4.13 8.44
CA LYS A 80 14.16 -3.79 7.03
C LYS A 80 12.80 -3.14 6.83
N THR A 81 12.78 -2.08 6.03
CA THR A 81 11.55 -1.34 5.72
C THR A 81 10.87 -1.95 4.50
N TYR A 82 9.55 -2.00 4.55
CA TYR A 82 8.69 -2.46 3.47
C TYR A 82 7.53 -1.49 3.32
N ILE A 83 7.12 -1.25 2.08
CA ILE A 83 5.97 -0.41 1.76
C ILE A 83 4.84 -1.28 1.21
N PHE A 84 3.63 -0.99 1.69
CA PHE A 84 2.39 -1.67 1.33
C PHE A 84 1.41 -0.64 0.74
N CYS A 85 0.80 -0.95 -0.40
CA CYS A 85 0.12 -0.01 -1.28
C CYS A 85 -1.38 -0.28 -1.37
N GLY A 86 -2.18 0.79 -1.44
CA GLY A 86 -3.60 0.68 -1.81
C GLY A 86 -4.45 -0.05 -0.78
N ILE A 87 -4.11 0.08 0.50
CA ILE A 87 -4.80 -0.63 1.58
C ILE A 87 -6.21 -0.04 1.76
N PRO A 88 -7.28 -0.86 1.72
CA PRO A 88 -8.62 -0.39 2.00
C PRO A 88 -8.73 0.18 3.41
N SER A 89 -9.49 1.27 3.58
CA SER A 89 -9.71 1.90 4.89
C SER A 89 -10.22 0.91 5.96
N GLN A 90 -11.05 -0.07 5.56
CA GLN A 90 -11.53 -1.10 6.47
C GLN A 90 -10.40 -2.03 6.95
N ASN A 91 -9.49 -2.43 6.05
CA ASN A 91 -8.35 -3.26 6.39
C ASN A 91 -7.40 -2.53 7.34
N TRP A 92 -7.13 -1.25 7.06
CA TRP A 92 -6.36 -0.40 7.96
C TRP A 92 -7.03 -0.31 9.36
N SER A 93 -8.35 -0.04 9.40
CA SER A 93 -9.10 0.03 10.65
C SER A 93 -9.06 -1.28 11.42
N ASN A 94 -9.24 -2.42 10.75
CA ASN A 94 -9.20 -3.74 11.39
C ASN A 94 -7.78 -4.07 11.90
N PHE A 95 -6.73 -3.67 11.17
CA PHE A 95 -5.37 -3.79 11.66
C PHE A 95 -5.13 -2.96 12.93
N GLN A 96 -5.57 -1.70 12.93
CA GLN A 96 -5.32 -0.77 14.03
C GLN A 96 -6.14 -1.15 15.27
N TYR A 97 -7.45 -1.32 15.11
CA TYR A 97 -8.39 -1.43 16.23
C TYR A 97 -8.93 -2.85 16.45
N GLY A 98 -8.73 -3.75 15.49
CA GLY A 98 -9.31 -5.09 15.52
C GLY A 98 -10.71 -5.10 14.93
N SER A 99 -11.17 -6.27 14.48
CA SER A 99 -12.57 -6.49 14.13
C SER A 99 -13.40 -6.98 15.34
N TYR A 100 -14.71 -7.06 15.18
CA TYR A 100 -15.62 -7.48 16.26
C TYR A 100 -15.23 -8.87 16.82
N ARG A 101 -14.95 -8.94 18.12
CA ARG A 101 -14.47 -10.13 18.85
C ARG A 101 -13.09 -10.68 18.42
N GLU A 102 -12.29 -9.88 17.72
CA GLU A 102 -10.93 -10.25 17.34
C GLU A 102 -9.94 -9.86 18.45
N SER A 103 -9.35 -10.85 19.12
CA SER A 103 -8.32 -10.67 20.15
C SER A 103 -6.91 -10.94 19.62
N ASP A 104 -6.74 -10.90 18.30
CA ASP A 104 -5.47 -11.22 17.65
C ASP A 104 -4.41 -10.12 17.90
N SER A 105 -3.17 -10.55 18.09
CA SER A 105 -2.02 -9.65 18.19
C SER A 105 -1.86 -8.79 16.92
N TYR A 106 -1.18 -7.65 17.04
CA TYR A 106 -0.91 -6.80 15.87
C TYR A 106 -0.18 -7.55 14.75
N GLY A 107 0.75 -8.46 15.10
CA GLY A 107 1.44 -9.27 14.10
C GLY A 107 0.49 -10.15 13.28
N LYS A 108 -0.49 -10.80 13.93
CA LYS A 108 -1.52 -11.60 13.24
C LYS A 108 -2.44 -10.73 12.38
N ARG A 109 -2.90 -9.60 12.93
CA ARG A 109 -3.74 -8.64 12.20
C ARG A 109 -3.01 -8.03 11.00
N PHE A 110 -1.70 -7.77 11.13
CA PHE A 110 -0.87 -7.28 10.02
C PHE A 110 -0.82 -8.29 8.89
N HIS A 111 -0.54 -9.57 9.19
CA HIS A 111 -0.58 -10.64 8.20
C HIS A 111 -1.93 -10.72 7.49
N LYS A 112 -3.02 -10.64 8.24
CA LYS A 112 -4.39 -10.79 7.72
C LYS A 112 -4.87 -9.62 6.86
N TYR A 113 -4.54 -8.38 7.24
CA TYR A 113 -5.16 -7.19 6.62
C TYR A 113 -4.21 -6.36 5.76
N ILE A 114 -2.89 -6.49 5.95
CA ILE A 114 -1.88 -5.63 5.32
C ILE A 114 -0.92 -6.40 4.42
N MET A 115 -0.53 -7.63 4.77
CA MET A 115 0.57 -8.33 4.10
C MET A 115 0.37 -8.53 2.58
N ASP A 116 -0.85 -8.81 2.16
CA ASP A 116 -1.19 -9.03 0.74
C ASP A 116 -1.08 -7.75 -0.12
N TYR A 117 -0.88 -6.59 0.51
CA TYR A 117 -0.78 -5.30 -0.16
C TYR A 117 0.68 -4.87 -0.40
N LEU A 118 1.65 -5.80 -0.31
CA LEU A 118 3.05 -5.47 -0.58
C LEU A 118 3.18 -4.81 -1.96
N CYS A 119 3.80 -3.64 -2.02
CA CYS A 119 3.93 -2.91 -3.28
C CYS A 119 4.80 -3.69 -4.28
N ASN A 120 4.44 -3.64 -5.56
CA ASN A 120 5.27 -4.16 -6.64
C ASN A 120 6.31 -3.10 -7.06
N CYS A 121 7.37 -2.99 -6.28
CA CYS A 121 8.53 -2.14 -6.51
C CYS A 121 9.81 -3.00 -6.46
N TYR A 122 10.90 -2.52 -7.07
CA TYR A 122 12.18 -3.24 -7.13
C TYR A 122 13.18 -2.79 -6.06
#